data_AF-A0AAV3YHU0-F1
#
_entry.id   AF-A0AAV3YHU0-F1
#
_cell.length_a   1.000
_cell.length_b   1.000
_cell.length_c   1.000
_cell.angle_alpha   90.00
_cell.angle_beta   90.00
_cell.angle_gamma   90.00
#
_symmetry.space_group_name_H-M   'P 1'
#
loop_
_entity.id
_entity.type
_entity.pdbx_description
1 polymer ?
#
loop_
_entity_poly.entity_id
_entity_poly.type
_entity_poly.pdbx_seq_one_letter_code
_entity_poly.pdbx_strand_id
1 'polypeptide(L)'
;MGSFDDAETCKLVGLYLLSQLQNLDINVSLYRDDGLAVTTKSAREAESIKKKIFKIFKGNGLNITIEVNNKTKKKPADFLDILLDLRMGTYKLYKNLNTNINYINKESNHPPSVTRNLTKSRAIRLSNNSSNAESFQQAAEKYQEALACSGYKQQLVYTPTYKTLTRAGASRANTTSRPTAKGEKRPTQLITKKNPAAAKCICEGTALG
;
A
#
# COMPACT_ATOMS: atom_id res chain seq x y z
N MET A 1 1.23 12.02 -17.77
CA MET A 1 0.24 13.05 -18.13
C MET A 1 -0.65 13.25 -16.93
N GLY A 2 -0.67 14.45 -16.38
CA GLY A 2 -1.51 14.86 -15.26
C GLY A 2 -1.18 16.32 -14.98
N SER A 3 -2.13 17.21 -15.21
CA SER A 3 -1.96 18.60 -14.80
C SER A 3 -2.02 18.66 -13.27
N PHE A 4 -1.41 19.69 -12.67
CA PHE A 4 -1.45 19.88 -11.23
C PHE A 4 -2.91 19.96 -10.75
N ASP A 5 -3.74 20.66 -11.51
CA ASP A 5 -5.16 20.89 -11.24
C ASP A 5 -5.98 19.58 -11.26
N ASP A 6 -5.65 18.64 -12.15
CA ASP A 6 -6.31 17.33 -12.20
C ASP A 6 -6.06 16.50 -10.93
N ALA A 7 -4.83 16.54 -10.41
CA ALA A 7 -4.45 15.77 -9.22
C ALA A 7 -5.11 16.30 -7.95
N GLU A 8 -5.29 17.62 -7.83
CA GLU A 8 -6.01 18.24 -6.73
C GLU A 8 -7.52 17.98 -6.82
N THR A 9 -8.08 18.12 -8.01
CA THR A 9 -9.49 17.82 -8.27
C THR A 9 -9.82 16.36 -7.94
N CYS A 10 -8.98 15.42 -8.38
CA CYS A 10 -9.12 14.00 -8.06
C CYS A 10 -9.12 13.74 -6.55
N LYS A 11 -8.22 14.40 -5.79
CA LYS A 11 -8.19 14.29 -4.32
C LYS A 11 -9.47 14.83 -3.69
N LEU A 12 -9.98 15.98 -4.15
CA LEU A 12 -11.21 16.57 -3.64
C LEU A 12 -12.42 15.66 -3.89
N VAL A 13 -12.56 15.13 -5.11
CA VAL A 13 -13.62 14.17 -5.45
C VAL A 13 -13.51 12.89 -4.60
N GLY A 14 -12.30 12.35 -4.45
CA GLY A 14 -12.05 11.19 -3.60
C GLY A 14 -12.43 11.45 -2.13
N LEU A 15 -12.06 12.61 -1.57
CA LEU A 15 -12.44 13.01 -0.21
C LEU A 15 -13.95 13.17 -0.05
N TYR A 16 -14.62 13.76 -1.04
CA TYR A 16 -16.08 13.87 -1.05
C TYR A 16 -16.75 12.49 -1.05
N LEU A 17 -16.31 11.55 -1.90
CA LEU A 17 -16.82 10.18 -1.89
C LEU A 17 -16.57 9.49 -0.54
N LEU A 18 -15.37 9.64 0.03
CA LEU A 18 -15.04 9.11 1.36
C LEU A 18 -15.97 9.67 2.45
N SER A 19 -16.32 10.95 2.39
CA SER A 19 -17.27 11.57 3.34
C SER A 19 -18.66 10.93 3.28
N GLN A 20 -19.11 10.48 2.11
CA GLN A 20 -20.40 9.78 1.97
C GLN A 20 -20.32 8.33 2.46
N LEU A 21 -19.13 7.72 2.37
CA LEU A 21 -18.86 6.37 2.84
C LEU A 21 -18.61 6.30 4.36
N GLN A 22 -18.38 7.43 5.04
CA GLN A 22 -18.02 7.49 6.46
C GLN A 22 -19.03 6.80 7.40
N ASN A 23 -20.30 6.75 6.98
CA ASN A 23 -21.38 6.15 7.76
C ASN A 23 -21.45 4.62 7.62
N LEU A 24 -20.61 4.03 6.75
CA LEU A 24 -20.48 2.59 6.62
C LEU A 24 -19.45 2.09 7.64
N ASP A 25 -19.74 0.98 8.31
CA ASP A 25 -18.84 0.35 9.28
C ASP A 25 -17.73 -0.44 8.56
N ILE A 26 -16.89 0.29 7.82
CA ILE A 26 -15.75 -0.19 7.04
C ILE A 26 -14.59 0.80 7.12
N ASN A 27 -13.37 0.27 7.01
CA ASN A 27 -12.21 1.10 6.72
C ASN A 27 -12.05 1.15 5.20
N VAL A 28 -12.14 2.34 4.61
CA VAL A 28 -12.05 2.52 3.16
C VAL A 28 -10.99 3.55 2.80
N SER A 29 -10.30 3.31 1.70
CA SER A 29 -9.32 4.21 1.10
C SER A 29 -9.52 4.23 -0.40
N LEU A 30 -9.27 5.40 -1.02
CA LEU A 30 -9.33 5.59 -2.46
C LEU A 30 -7.99 6.15 -2.94
N TYR A 31 -7.50 5.65 -4.07
CA TYR A 31 -6.36 6.16 -4.77
C TYR A 31 -6.71 6.31 -6.25
N ARG A 32 -7.02 7.55 -6.65
CA ARG A 32 -7.55 7.84 -7.98
C ARG A 32 -8.78 6.96 -8.25
N ASP A 33 -8.73 6.15 -9.29
CA ASP A 33 -9.82 5.29 -9.73
C ASP A 33 -9.88 3.96 -8.98
N ASP A 34 -8.86 3.62 -8.17
CA ASP A 34 -8.76 2.37 -7.41
C ASP A 34 -9.20 2.57 -5.96
N GLY A 35 -10.02 1.68 -5.43
CA GLY A 35 -10.47 1.70 -4.03
C GLY A 35 -10.12 0.44 -3.26
N LEU A 36 -9.83 0.56 -1.97
CA LEU A 36 -9.69 -0.60 -1.08
C LEU A 36 -10.52 -0.38 0.18
N ALA A 37 -11.36 -1.36 0.51
CA ALA A 37 -12.13 -1.38 1.74
C ALA A 37 -11.75 -2.59 2.62
N VAL A 38 -12.00 -2.52 3.91
CA VAL A 38 -11.71 -3.61 4.86
C VAL A 38 -12.85 -3.63 5.88
N THR A 39 -13.38 -4.82 6.15
CA THR A 39 -14.41 -5.03 7.16
C THR A 39 -14.12 -6.28 8.00
N THR A 40 -14.59 -6.29 9.23
CA THR A 40 -14.59 -7.50 10.08
C THR A 40 -15.94 -8.23 10.03
N LYS A 41 -16.91 -7.70 9.27
CA LYS A 41 -18.29 -8.21 9.20
C LYS A 41 -18.39 -9.61 8.56
N SER A 42 -19.56 -10.23 8.72
CA SER A 42 -19.89 -11.48 8.05
C SER A 42 -19.95 -11.31 6.52
N ALA A 43 -19.87 -12.41 5.76
CA ALA A 43 -19.94 -12.32 4.29
C ALA A 43 -21.26 -11.73 3.81
N ARG A 44 -22.37 -12.05 4.48
CA ARG A 44 -23.70 -11.50 4.19
C ARG A 44 -23.77 -10.00 4.41
N GLU A 45 -23.19 -9.52 5.51
CA GLU A 45 -23.12 -8.08 5.80
C GLU A 45 -22.17 -7.37 4.83
N ALA A 46 -21.05 -7.98 4.46
CA ALA A 46 -20.14 -7.43 3.46
C ALA A 46 -20.82 -7.24 2.09
N GLU A 47 -21.65 -8.20 1.65
CA GLU A 47 -22.47 -8.04 0.44
C GLU A 47 -23.52 -6.92 0.57
N SER A 48 -24.10 -6.75 1.76
CA SER A 48 -25.01 -5.62 2.03
C SER A 48 -24.28 -4.28 1.94
N ILE A 49 -23.07 -4.21 2.52
CA ILE A 49 -22.21 -3.03 2.44
C ILE A 49 -21.80 -2.76 0.99
N LYS A 50 -21.38 -3.78 0.23
CA LYS A 50 -21.08 -3.67 -1.21
C LYS A 50 -22.21 -3.00 -1.97
N LYS A 51 -23.46 -3.43 -1.76
CA LYS A 51 -24.63 -2.82 -2.41
C LYS A 51 -24.81 -1.35 -2.03
N LYS A 52 -24.55 -0.99 -0.77
CA LYS A 52 -24.59 0.41 -0.32
C LYS A 52 -23.51 1.25 -0.98
N ILE A 53 -22.27 0.76 -1.04
CA ILE A 53 -21.16 1.42 -1.75
C ILE A 53 -21.55 1.63 -3.21
N PHE A 54 -22.03 0.58 -3.89
CA PHE A 54 -22.45 0.67 -5.29
C PHE A 54 -23.55 1.72 -5.49
N LYS A 55 -24.53 1.81 -4.58
CA LYS A 55 -25.57 2.84 -4.63
C LYS A 55 -25.01 4.26 -4.47
N ILE A 56 -24.05 4.45 -3.57
CA ILE A 56 -23.40 5.74 -3.34
C ILE A 56 -22.65 6.18 -4.61
N PHE A 57 -21.80 5.32 -5.17
CA PHE A 57 -21.05 5.64 -6.39
C PHE A 57 -21.98 5.91 -7.58
N LYS A 58 -22.99 5.06 -7.80
CA LYS A 58 -23.99 5.28 -8.85
C LYS A 58 -24.77 6.58 -8.68
N GLY A 59 -25.06 6.97 -7.44
CA GLY A 59 -25.71 8.24 -7.11
C GLY A 59 -24.88 9.48 -7.47
N ASN A 60 -23.55 9.33 -7.55
CA ASN A 60 -22.64 10.37 -8.03
C ASN A 60 -22.28 10.20 -9.52
N GLY A 61 -22.99 9.35 -10.26
CA GLY A 61 -22.74 9.11 -11.69
C GLY A 61 -21.53 8.22 -11.98
N LEU A 62 -20.95 7.55 -10.99
CA LEU A 62 -19.78 6.69 -11.16
C LEU A 62 -20.20 5.21 -11.24
N ASN A 63 -19.64 4.50 -12.20
CA ASN A 63 -19.81 3.06 -12.32
C ASN A 63 -18.56 2.34 -11.79
N ILE A 64 -18.76 1.47 -10.79
CA ILE A 64 -17.67 0.76 -10.14
C ILE A 64 -17.94 -0.75 -10.14
N THR A 65 -16.88 -1.53 -10.27
CA THR A 65 -16.93 -2.96 -9.95
C THR A 65 -16.47 -3.14 -8.50
N ILE A 66 -16.99 -4.11 -7.75
CA ILE A 66 -16.45 -4.42 -6.41
C ILE A 66 -16.29 -5.93 -6.31
N GLU A 67 -15.06 -6.37 -6.16
CA GLU A 67 -14.77 -7.77 -5.83
C GLU A 67 -14.81 -7.97 -4.30
N VAL A 68 -15.49 -9.02 -3.83
CA VAL A 68 -15.53 -9.34 -2.40
C VAL A 68 -14.83 -10.67 -2.19
N ASN A 69 -13.72 -10.63 -1.45
CA ASN A 69 -13.01 -11.84 -1.05
C ASN A 69 -13.84 -12.61 -0.02
N ASN A 70 -14.64 -13.56 -0.51
CA ASN A 70 -15.48 -14.40 0.32
C ASN A 70 -14.66 -15.42 1.11
N LYS A 71 -15.20 -15.90 2.25
CA LYS A 71 -14.54 -16.84 3.18
C LYS A 71 -13.92 -18.09 2.50
N THR A 72 -14.52 -18.54 1.41
CA THR A 72 -14.10 -19.70 0.61
C THR A 72 -12.96 -19.39 -0.36
N LYS A 73 -12.79 -18.13 -0.80
CA LYS A 73 -11.69 -17.68 -1.65
C LYS A 73 -10.77 -16.77 -0.84
N LYS A 74 -9.87 -17.44 -0.13
CA LYS A 74 -8.79 -16.89 0.70
C LYS A 74 -7.68 -16.25 -0.15
N LYS A 75 -8.04 -15.34 -1.06
CA LYS A 75 -7.10 -14.67 -1.96
C LYS A 75 -6.55 -13.40 -1.30
N PRO A 76 -5.26 -13.09 -1.44
CA PRO A 76 -4.74 -11.75 -1.16
C PRO A 76 -5.47 -10.71 -2.02
N ALA A 77 -5.65 -9.50 -1.50
CA ALA A 77 -6.15 -8.39 -2.30
C ALA A 77 -5.01 -7.87 -3.19
N ASP A 78 -5.29 -7.67 -4.46
CA ASP A 78 -4.44 -6.85 -5.33
C ASP A 78 -4.78 -5.38 -5.05
N PHE A 79 -3.79 -4.50 -4.99
CA PHE A 79 -3.96 -3.05 -4.87
C PHE A 79 -2.64 -2.34 -5.16
N LEU A 80 -2.61 -1.43 -6.14
CA LEU A 80 -1.46 -0.58 -6.48
C LEU A 80 -0.13 -1.35 -6.61
N ASP A 81 -0.14 -2.42 -7.41
CA ASP A 81 1.00 -3.32 -7.66
C ASP A 81 1.45 -4.14 -6.43
N ILE A 82 0.61 -4.30 -5.42
CA ILE A 82 0.91 -5.06 -4.20
C ILE A 82 -0.17 -6.11 -3.95
N LEU A 83 0.25 -7.34 -3.70
CA LEU A 83 -0.58 -8.38 -3.12
C LEU A 83 -0.55 -8.26 -1.60
N LEU A 84 -1.68 -7.84 -1.03
CA LEU A 84 -1.88 -7.66 0.39
C LEU A 84 -2.64 -8.85 1.00
N ASP A 85 -1.99 -9.59 1.89
CA ASP A 85 -2.65 -10.64 2.70
C ASP A 85 -2.89 -10.14 4.12
N LEU A 86 -4.10 -9.62 4.35
CA LEU A 86 -4.52 -9.10 5.65
C LEU A 86 -4.56 -10.16 6.77
N ARG A 87 -4.62 -11.45 6.43
CA ARG A 87 -4.72 -12.52 7.44
C ARG A 87 -3.37 -12.81 8.05
N MET A 88 -2.34 -12.83 7.20
CA MET A 88 -0.96 -13.04 7.61
C MET A 88 -0.28 -11.72 7.98
N GLY A 89 -0.87 -10.58 7.63
CA GLY A 89 -0.25 -9.27 7.79
C GLY A 89 0.96 -9.09 6.85
N THR A 90 0.99 -9.83 5.75
CA THR A 90 2.09 -9.82 4.79
C THR A 90 1.67 -9.12 3.51
N TYR A 91 2.66 -8.61 2.80
CA TYR A 91 2.46 -8.01 1.50
C TYR A 91 3.67 -8.29 0.61
N LYS A 92 3.42 -8.44 -0.68
CA LYS A 92 4.48 -8.66 -1.66
C LYS A 92 4.12 -8.00 -2.97
N LEU A 93 5.13 -7.75 -3.80
CA LEU A 93 4.91 -7.19 -5.12
C LEU A 93 3.97 -8.08 -5.95
N TYR A 94 2.93 -7.48 -6.53
CA TYR A 94 2.11 -8.15 -7.54
C TYR A 94 2.94 -8.32 -8.82
N LYS A 95 2.79 -9.47 -9.46
CA LYS A 95 3.54 -9.78 -10.66
C LYS A 95 2.66 -10.57 -11.62
N ASN A 96 2.41 -9.97 -12.77
CA ASN A 96 1.89 -10.70 -13.90
C ASN A 96 2.98 -11.66 -14.41
N LEU A 97 2.70 -12.96 -14.37
CA LEU A 97 3.64 -14.01 -14.76
C LEU A 97 4.10 -13.86 -16.21
N ASN A 98 3.25 -13.29 -17.08
CA ASN A 98 3.47 -13.17 -18.51
C ASN A 98 4.30 -11.95 -18.92
N THR A 99 4.66 -11.06 -17.98
CA THR A 99 5.42 -9.85 -18.32
C THR A 99 6.92 -10.13 -18.32
N ASN A 100 7.58 -9.88 -19.45
CA ASN A 100 9.04 -9.91 -19.56
C ASN A 100 9.63 -8.65 -18.91
N ILE A 101 10.62 -8.83 -18.04
CA ILE A 101 11.31 -7.73 -17.36
C ILE A 101 12.57 -7.44 -18.14
N ASN A 102 12.68 -6.23 -18.69
CA ASN A 102 13.85 -5.78 -19.42
C ASN A 102 14.46 -4.57 -18.73
N TYR A 103 15.78 -4.51 -18.70
CA TYR A 103 16.53 -3.37 -18.18
C TYR A 103 17.40 -2.76 -19.28
N ILE A 104 17.76 -1.50 -19.06
CA ILE A 104 18.69 -0.79 -19.92
C ILE A 104 20.07 -1.45 -19.77
N ASN A 105 20.69 -1.86 -20.89
CA ASN A 105 22.02 -2.46 -20.87
C ASN A 105 23.05 -1.49 -20.26
N LYS A 106 23.92 -2.02 -19.40
CA LYS A 106 24.99 -1.28 -18.74
C LYS A 106 25.93 -0.56 -19.73
N GLU A 107 26.11 -1.10 -20.93
CA GLU A 107 26.99 -0.55 -21.98
C GLU A 107 26.26 0.41 -22.93
N SER A 108 24.98 0.71 -22.68
CA SER A 108 24.25 1.69 -23.47
C SER A 108 24.78 3.11 -23.25
N ASN A 109 24.51 3.99 -24.21
CA ASN A 109 24.90 5.41 -24.16
C ASN A 109 24.02 6.28 -23.23
N HIS A 110 23.44 5.69 -22.18
CA HIS A 110 22.67 6.45 -21.20
C HIS A 110 23.60 7.12 -20.18
N PRO A 111 23.18 8.24 -19.56
CA PRO A 111 23.96 8.88 -18.52
C PRO A 111 24.32 7.90 -17.38
N PRO A 112 25.58 7.89 -16.89
CA PRO A 112 26.01 6.94 -15.86
C PRO A 112 25.19 6.98 -14.57
N SER A 113 24.53 8.12 -14.29
CA SER A 113 23.60 8.25 -13.17
C SER A 113 22.40 7.31 -13.29
N VAL A 114 21.82 7.16 -14.48
CA VAL A 114 20.67 6.29 -14.76
C VAL A 114 21.08 4.83 -14.58
N THR A 115 22.15 4.42 -15.24
CA THR A 115 22.69 3.07 -15.21
C THR A 115 23.08 2.63 -13.79
N ARG A 116 23.72 3.51 -12.99
CA ARG A 116 24.09 3.21 -11.60
C ARG A 116 22.89 3.16 -10.64
N ASN A 117 21.87 3.99 -10.87
CA ASN A 117 20.72 4.07 -9.97
C ASN A 117 19.67 2.99 -10.25
N LEU A 118 19.73 2.33 -11.40
CA LEU A 118 18.76 1.30 -11.79
C LEU A 118 18.72 0.14 -10.78
N THR A 119 19.87 -0.44 -10.46
CA THR A 119 19.99 -1.55 -9.50
C THR A 119 19.62 -1.12 -8.08
N LYS A 120 20.12 0.05 -7.65
CA LYS A 120 19.85 0.62 -6.31
C LYS A 120 18.37 0.90 -6.11
N SER A 121 17.77 1.66 -7.02
CA SER A 121 16.35 2.02 -6.94
C SER A 121 15.45 0.80 -7.01
N ARG A 122 15.83 -0.22 -7.80
CA ARG A 122 15.10 -1.48 -7.85
C ARG A 122 15.16 -2.25 -6.54
N ALA A 123 16.35 -2.40 -5.95
CA ALA A 123 16.53 -3.08 -4.66
C ALA A 123 15.72 -2.40 -3.55
N ILE A 124 15.76 -1.06 -3.50
CA ILE A 124 14.98 -0.27 -2.54
C ILE A 124 13.48 -0.47 -2.75
N ARG A 125 12.98 -0.34 -3.98
CA ARG A 125 11.55 -0.53 -4.28
C ARG A 125 11.07 -1.93 -3.94
N LEU A 126 11.84 -2.95 -4.31
CA LEU A 126 11.48 -4.34 -4.05
C LEU A 126 11.46 -4.64 -2.55
N SER A 127 12.41 -4.08 -1.79
CA SER A 127 12.43 -4.19 -0.33
C SER A 127 11.23 -3.48 0.30
N ASN A 128 10.92 -2.25 -0.14
CA ASN A 128 9.78 -1.48 0.37
C ASN A 128 8.43 -2.15 0.09
N ASN A 129 8.33 -2.90 -1.01
CA ASN A 129 7.11 -3.60 -1.42
C ASN A 129 7.09 -5.08 -0.97
N SER A 130 7.99 -5.48 -0.08
CA SER A 130 8.05 -6.83 0.48
C SER A 130 7.99 -6.78 2.01
N SER A 131 7.09 -7.57 2.61
CA SER A 131 6.96 -7.60 4.07
C SER A 131 8.14 -8.27 4.79
N ASN A 132 8.83 -9.20 4.12
CA ASN A 132 9.93 -9.98 4.69
C ASN A 132 10.93 -10.43 3.61
N ALA A 133 12.06 -10.96 4.07
CA ALA A 133 13.15 -11.41 3.20
C ALA A 133 12.72 -12.52 2.23
N GLU A 134 11.83 -13.41 2.66
CA GLU A 134 11.31 -14.51 1.81
C GLU A 134 10.48 -13.97 0.64
N SER A 135 9.54 -13.06 0.92
CA SER A 135 8.72 -12.41 -0.11
C SER A 135 9.57 -11.59 -1.08
N PHE A 136 10.63 -10.95 -0.56
CA PHE A 136 11.61 -10.27 -1.38
C PHE A 136 12.34 -11.24 -2.31
N GLN A 137 12.85 -12.36 -1.79
CA GLN A 137 13.63 -13.32 -2.56
C GLN A 137 12.80 -13.92 -3.70
N GLN A 138 11.57 -14.35 -3.42
CA GLN A 138 10.63 -14.86 -4.44
C GLN A 138 10.40 -13.85 -5.57
N ALA A 139 10.33 -12.56 -5.24
CA ALA A 139 10.15 -11.52 -6.24
C ALA A 139 11.47 -11.18 -6.97
N ALA A 140 12.60 -11.22 -6.25
CA ALA A 140 13.91 -10.78 -6.70
C ALA A 140 14.49 -11.64 -7.81
N GLU A 141 14.24 -12.96 -7.81
CA GLU A 141 14.80 -13.92 -8.78
C GLU A 141 14.71 -13.42 -10.23
N LYS A 142 13.49 -13.15 -10.73
CA LYS A 142 13.31 -12.68 -12.12
C LYS A 142 13.91 -11.29 -12.38
N TYR A 143 13.98 -10.42 -11.38
CA TYR A 143 14.64 -9.12 -11.55
C TYR A 143 16.15 -9.26 -11.59
N GLN A 144 16.71 -10.20 -10.83
CA GLN A 144 18.14 -10.50 -10.80
C GLN A 144 18.58 -11.10 -12.13
N GLU A 145 17.80 -12.03 -12.68
CA GLU A 145 18.02 -12.61 -14.02
C GLU A 145 18.02 -11.51 -15.10
N ALA A 146 17.00 -10.65 -15.11
CA ALA A 146 16.90 -9.56 -16.09
C ALA A 146 18.07 -8.55 -15.98
N LEU A 147 18.54 -8.27 -14.76
CA LEU A 147 19.71 -7.42 -14.52
C LEU A 147 21.00 -8.09 -15.01
N ALA A 148 21.16 -9.40 -14.78
CA ALA A 148 22.30 -10.17 -15.25
C ALA A 148 22.35 -10.18 -16.79
N CYS A 149 21.22 -10.43 -17.46
CA CYS A 149 21.12 -10.34 -18.92
C CYS A 149 21.47 -8.95 -19.47
N SER A 150 21.29 -7.91 -18.66
CA SER A 150 21.59 -6.51 -19.04
C SER A 150 23.01 -6.06 -18.64
N GLY A 151 23.88 -6.98 -18.21
CA GLY A 151 25.28 -6.71 -17.88
C GLY A 151 25.56 -6.20 -16.46
N TYR A 152 24.56 -6.22 -15.57
CA TYR A 152 24.75 -5.84 -14.16
C TYR A 152 25.15 -7.04 -13.31
N LYS A 153 26.25 -6.89 -12.56
CA LYS A 153 26.80 -7.93 -11.66
C LYS A 153 26.35 -7.78 -10.20
N GLN A 154 25.61 -6.72 -9.89
CA GLN A 154 25.20 -6.39 -8.53
C GLN A 154 24.03 -7.28 -8.11
N GLN A 155 24.08 -7.81 -6.89
CA GLN A 155 22.99 -8.59 -6.31
C GLN A 155 21.98 -7.68 -5.61
N LEU A 156 20.69 -7.98 -5.77
CA LEU A 156 19.61 -7.32 -5.06
C LEU A 156 19.61 -7.77 -3.59
N VAL A 157 19.76 -6.82 -2.66
CA VAL A 157 19.79 -7.09 -1.21
C VAL A 157 18.52 -6.58 -0.55
N TYR A 158 17.89 -7.42 0.27
CA TYR A 158 16.75 -7.02 1.08
C TYR A 158 17.21 -6.08 2.20
N THR A 159 16.65 -4.88 2.23
CA THR A 159 16.85 -3.95 3.33
C THR A 159 15.52 -3.78 4.07
N PRO A 160 15.39 -4.27 5.31
CA PRO A 160 14.11 -4.17 6.02
C PRO A 160 13.75 -2.71 6.25
N THR A 161 12.55 -2.34 5.83
CA THR A 161 11.98 -1.00 6.00
C THR A 161 11.50 -0.82 7.44
N TYR A 162 12.38 -0.90 8.44
CA TYR A 162 12.03 -0.35 9.75
C TYR A 162 12.00 1.17 9.59
N LYS A 163 10.81 1.73 9.36
CA LYS A 163 10.61 3.15 9.67
C LYS A 163 10.69 3.23 11.19
N THR A 164 11.89 3.38 11.75
CA THR A 164 11.99 3.96 13.08
C THR A 164 11.32 5.32 12.94
N LEU A 165 10.18 5.51 13.58
CA LEU A 165 9.69 6.83 13.91
C LEU A 165 10.66 7.42 14.96
N THR A 166 11.94 7.56 14.63
CA THR A 166 12.81 8.47 15.36
C THR A 166 12.29 9.86 15.01
N ARG A 167 11.52 10.45 15.94
CA ARG A 167 11.30 11.91 15.97
C ARG A 167 12.67 12.55 16.23
N ALA A 168 13.53 12.57 15.22
CA ALA A 168 14.81 13.26 15.26
C ALA A 168 14.63 14.59 14.54
N GLY A 169 14.68 15.69 15.29
CA GLY A 169 14.90 17.03 14.75
C GLY A 169 13.72 18.00 14.79
N ALA A 170 13.12 18.23 15.96
CA ALA A 170 12.42 19.49 16.24
C ALA A 170 13.05 20.15 17.47
N SER A 171 14.33 20.53 17.36
CA SER A 171 14.98 21.40 18.35
C SER A 171 14.83 22.87 17.92
N ARG A 172 13.69 23.46 18.27
CA ARG A 172 13.54 24.92 18.44
C ARG A 172 12.61 25.16 19.63
N ALA A 173 13.19 25.45 20.78
CA ALA A 173 12.70 26.45 21.74
C ALA A 173 13.68 26.56 22.91
N ASN A 174 14.34 27.72 23.01
CA ASN A 174 14.86 28.27 24.25
C ASN A 174 13.69 28.51 25.21
N THR A 175 13.81 28.19 26.50
CA THR A 175 13.48 29.06 27.66
C THR A 175 13.53 28.25 28.97
N THR A 176 14.13 28.88 29.96
CA THR A 176 14.47 28.52 31.34
C THR A 176 13.30 28.25 32.28
N SER A 177 13.45 27.26 33.18
CA SER A 177 13.23 27.30 34.65
C SER A 177 12.68 25.98 35.25
N ARG A 178 13.04 25.75 36.52
CA ARG A 178 13.04 24.52 37.35
C ARG A 178 11.66 24.25 38.04
N PRO A 179 11.45 23.22 38.90
CA PRO A 179 10.38 22.22 38.70
C PRO A 179 9.38 22.10 39.89
N THR A 180 8.14 21.66 39.66
CA THR A 180 7.32 21.06 40.75
C THR A 180 6.21 20.11 40.27
N ALA A 181 6.10 19.02 41.03
CA ALA A 181 4.91 18.26 41.40
C ALA A 181 4.15 17.38 40.37
N LYS A 182 4.29 16.08 40.61
CA LYS A 182 3.27 15.01 40.59
C LYS A 182 2.14 15.16 39.56
N GLY A 183 2.29 14.44 38.45
CA GLY A 183 1.21 14.06 37.56
C GLY A 183 1.42 12.61 37.12
N GLU A 184 0.51 11.76 37.58
CA GLU A 184 0.42 10.33 37.35
C GLU A 184 0.53 9.96 35.85
N LYS A 185 1.65 9.34 35.46
CA LYS A 185 1.80 8.78 34.11
C LYS A 185 0.95 7.51 34.02
N ARG A 186 -0.24 7.61 33.44
CA ARG A 186 -0.87 6.45 32.78
C ARG A 186 -0.13 6.21 31.47
N PRO A 187 0.67 5.13 31.31
CA PRO A 187 1.04 4.70 29.98
C PRO A 187 -0.23 4.22 29.30
N THR A 188 -0.64 4.93 28.26
CA THR A 188 -1.61 4.45 27.27
C THR A 188 -1.08 3.11 26.76
N GLN A 189 -1.65 2.03 27.28
CA GLN A 189 -1.34 0.70 26.80
C GLN A 189 -1.71 0.67 25.32
N LEU A 190 -0.71 0.41 24.47
CA LEU A 190 -0.95 -0.23 23.18
C LEU A 190 -1.86 -1.41 23.50
N ILE A 191 -3.13 -1.35 23.10
CA ILE A 191 -4.04 -2.49 23.23
C ILE A 191 -3.58 -3.51 22.20
N THR A 192 -2.53 -4.24 22.55
CA THR A 192 -2.26 -5.57 22.05
C THR A 192 -3.29 -6.48 22.69
N LYS A 193 -4.39 -6.71 21.96
CA LYS A 193 -5.21 -7.94 21.94
C LYS A 193 -6.54 -7.63 21.27
N LYS A 194 -6.63 -7.99 19.99
CA LYS A 194 -7.80 -8.69 19.44
C LYS A 194 -7.35 -9.43 18.18
N ASN A 195 -7.11 -10.71 18.38
CA ASN A 195 -7.14 -11.82 17.42
C ASN A 195 -7.12 -11.43 15.91
N PRO A 196 -5.99 -11.60 15.18
CA PRO A 196 -5.89 -11.26 13.75
C PRO A 196 -6.74 -12.15 12.83
N ALA A 197 -7.39 -13.19 13.37
CA ALA A 197 -8.17 -14.16 12.60
C ALA A 197 -9.49 -13.63 12.00
N ALA A 198 -9.87 -12.36 12.23
CA ALA A 198 -11.19 -11.84 11.85
C ALA A 198 -11.20 -10.67 10.84
N ALA A 199 -10.04 -10.14 10.43
CA ALA A 199 -9.99 -9.06 9.43
C ALA A 199 -10.25 -9.60 8.01
N LYS A 200 -11.25 -9.07 7.31
CA LYS A 200 -11.54 -9.40 5.90
C LYS A 200 -11.40 -8.18 5.01
N CYS A 201 -10.72 -8.35 3.89
CA CYS A 201 -10.61 -7.33 2.84
C CYS A 201 -11.93 -7.24 2.06
N ILE A 202 -12.38 -6.04 1.75
CA ILE A 202 -13.41 -5.74 0.74
C ILE A 202 -12.67 -5.04 -0.42
N CYS A 203 -12.55 -5.71 -1.55
CA CYS A 203 -11.55 -5.41 -2.57
C CYS A 203 -11.88 -4.21 -3.47
N GLU A 204 -10.95 -4.03 -4.43
CA GLU A 204 -10.89 -3.14 -5.58
C GLU A 204 -12.22 -2.81 -6.25
N GLY A 205 -12.39 -1.53 -6.51
CA GLY A 205 -13.24 -1.05 -7.58
C GLY A 205 -12.51 -0.07 -8.46
N THR A 206 -12.48 -0.37 -9.75
CA THR A 206 -12.04 0.52 -10.82
C THR A 206 -13.25 1.30 -11.30
N ALA A 207 -13.15 2.63 -11.34
CA ALA A 207 -14.13 3.48 -11.99
C ALA A 207 -14.00 3.32 -13.52
N LEU A 208 -15.05 2.83 -14.19
CA LEU A 208 -15.15 2.94 -15.65
C LEU A 208 -15.94 4.21 -15.94
N GLY A 209 -15.30 5.13 -16.68
CA GLY A 209 -15.89 6.38 -17.16
C GLY A 209 -17.04 6.16 -18.13
#